data_AF-A0A7K4LZG0-F1
#
_entry.id   AF-A0A7K4LZG0-F1
#
_cell.length_a   1.000
_cell.length_b   1.000
_cell.length_c   1.000
_cell.angle_alpha   90.00
_cell.angle_beta   90.00
_cell.angle_gamma   90.00
#
_symmetry.space_group_name_H-M   'P 1'
#
loop_
_entity.id
_entity.type
_entity.pdbx_description
1 polymer ?
#
loop_
_entity_poly.entity_id
_entity_poly.type
_entity_poly.pdbx_seq_one_letter_code
_entity_poly.pdbx_strand_id
1 'polypeptide(L)'
;AGDGDCGHTHARAARAIQRWMRGRPPPAAPAQLLSALADLMLEEMGGSSGVLYGLFLTAAAQPLRGRSDLPAWADAMDAGIEAMQRYGGAAPGDRTMLDSLCAAREALQGLRAPGADLLQVLGTAVQSAEAAAEATKDMEAGAGRASYISSARLLQPDPGAVAVAAVLRALLEGLQR
;
A
#
# COMPACT_ATOMS: atom_id res chain seq x y z
N ALA A 1 15.78 -9.30 2.11
CA ALA A 1 16.97 -8.51 1.72
C ALA A 1 16.80 -7.08 2.20
N GLY A 2 17.89 -6.38 2.51
CA GLY A 2 17.86 -5.07 3.19
C GLY A 2 18.58 -5.13 4.55
N ASP A 3 18.18 -4.29 5.50
CA ASP A 3 18.67 -4.23 6.89
C ASP A 3 17.83 -5.06 7.88
N GLY A 4 16.75 -5.71 7.40
CA GLY A 4 15.95 -6.64 8.20
C GLY A 4 14.91 -5.97 9.11
N ASP A 5 14.64 -4.68 8.94
CA ASP A 5 13.76 -3.91 9.82
C ASP A 5 12.30 -3.80 9.33
N CYS A 6 12.00 -4.14 8.07
CA CYS A 6 10.72 -3.84 7.43
C CYS A 6 9.50 -4.33 8.24
N GLY A 7 9.58 -5.54 8.81
CA GLY A 7 8.52 -6.07 9.68
C GLY A 7 8.34 -5.26 10.97
N HIS A 8 9.44 -4.79 11.59
CA HIS A 8 9.39 -3.91 12.75
C HIS A 8 8.80 -2.53 12.39
N THR A 9 9.16 -1.98 11.23
CA THR A 9 8.65 -0.72 10.68
C THR A 9 7.12 -0.76 10.51
N HIS A 10 6.59 -1.83 9.89
CA HIS A 10 5.14 -2.02 9.74
C HIS A 10 4.44 -2.30 11.07
N ALA A 11 5.04 -3.10 11.95
CA ALA A 11 4.49 -3.34 13.28
C ALA A 11 4.40 -2.05 14.12
N ARG A 12 5.38 -1.14 13.98
CA ARG A 12 5.36 0.18 14.62
C ARG A 12 4.20 1.03 14.10
N ALA A 13 4.03 1.12 12.79
CA ALA A 13 2.91 1.81 12.17
C ALA A 13 1.55 1.27 12.65
N ALA A 14 1.36 -0.05 12.63
CA ALA A 14 0.12 -0.67 13.09
C ALA A 14 -0.19 -0.36 14.56
N ARG A 15 0.81 -0.44 15.45
CA ARG A 15 0.66 -0.07 16.87
C ARG A 15 0.37 1.42 17.04
N ALA A 16 0.96 2.29 16.22
CA ALA A 16 0.69 3.72 16.24
C ALA A 16 -0.78 4.01 15.86
N ILE A 17 -1.29 3.37 14.80
CA ILE A 17 -2.70 3.47 14.40
C ILE A 17 -3.61 3.00 15.53
N GLN A 18 -3.31 1.88 16.17
CA GLN A 18 -4.10 1.37 17.31
C GLN A 18 -4.11 2.35 18.50
N ARG A 19 -2.97 2.96 18.84
CA ARG A 19 -2.91 3.98 19.90
C ARG A 19 -3.74 5.21 19.52
N TRP A 20 -3.59 5.67 18.28
CA TRP A 20 -4.33 6.82 17.76
C TRP A 20 -5.84 6.62 17.82
N MET A 21 -6.34 5.45 17.41
CA MET A 21 -7.76 5.09 17.47
C MET A 21 -8.32 5.00 18.91
N ARG A 22 -7.48 4.69 19.90
CA ARG A 22 -7.90 4.68 21.32
C ARG A 22 -7.96 6.08 21.93
N GLY A 23 -7.14 7.02 21.42
CA GLY A 23 -7.06 8.38 21.93
C GLY A 23 -8.18 9.29 21.43
N ARG A 24 -8.73 9.04 20.24
CA ARG A 24 -9.83 9.81 19.66
C ARG A 24 -10.61 8.99 18.63
N PRO A 25 -11.90 9.28 18.40
CA PRO A 25 -12.63 8.69 17.30
C PRO A 25 -11.97 9.08 15.96
N PRO A 26 -11.83 8.15 15.00
CA PRO A 26 -11.31 8.46 13.68
C PRO A 26 -12.28 9.40 12.93
N PRO A 27 -11.78 10.26 12.03
CA PRO A 27 -12.64 11.08 11.18
C PRO A 27 -13.59 10.22 10.34
N ALA A 28 -14.86 10.64 10.24
CA ALA A 28 -15.86 9.94 9.43
C ALA A 28 -15.64 10.12 7.92
N ALA A 29 -15.07 11.27 7.51
CA ALA A 29 -14.80 11.55 6.11
C ALA A 29 -13.53 10.81 5.64
N PRO A 30 -13.59 9.96 4.59
CA PRO A 30 -12.45 9.17 4.14
C PRO A 30 -11.20 9.99 3.83
N ALA A 31 -11.34 11.14 3.16
CA ALA A 31 -10.21 12.03 2.88
C ALA A 31 -9.50 12.52 4.15
N GLN A 32 -10.26 12.84 5.20
CA GLN A 32 -9.68 13.28 6.48
C GLN A 32 -9.02 12.12 7.22
N LEU A 33 -9.61 10.92 7.16
CA LEU A 33 -9.01 9.71 7.71
C LEU A 33 -7.68 9.39 7.03
N LEU A 34 -7.63 9.35 5.70
CA LEU A 34 -6.39 9.09 4.97
C LEU A 34 -5.33 10.16 5.24
N SER A 35 -5.72 11.44 5.31
CA SER A 35 -4.77 12.52 5.66
C SER A 35 -4.19 12.34 7.07
N ALA A 36 -5.03 12.01 8.06
CA ALA A 36 -4.55 11.77 9.42
C ALA A 36 -3.66 10.53 9.52
N LEU A 37 -3.94 9.48 8.75
CA LEU A 37 -3.07 8.32 8.65
C LEU A 37 -1.75 8.66 7.96
N ALA A 38 -1.77 9.54 6.94
CA ALA A 38 -0.57 10.00 6.26
C ALA A 38 0.40 10.68 7.24
N ASP A 39 -0.10 11.64 8.02
CA ASP A 39 0.66 12.34 9.06
C ASP A 39 1.26 11.33 10.05
N LEU A 40 0.45 10.37 10.51
CA LEU A 40 0.89 9.34 11.44
C LEU A 40 1.99 8.43 10.86
N MET A 41 1.93 8.08 9.57
CA MET A 41 2.99 7.29 8.92
C MET A 41 4.29 8.08 8.83
N LEU A 42 4.22 9.37 8.49
CA LEU A 42 5.37 10.26 8.41
C LEU A 42 6.06 10.43 9.78
N GLU A 43 5.29 10.50 10.86
CA GLU A 43 5.80 10.68 12.23
C GLU A 43 6.33 9.37 12.83
N GLU A 44 5.56 8.28 12.73
CA GLU A 44 5.77 7.10 13.58
C GLU A 44 6.32 5.89 12.83
N MET A 45 6.08 5.74 11.52
CA MET A 45 6.47 4.52 10.80
C MET A 45 7.99 4.47 10.57
N GLY A 46 8.60 5.61 10.23
CA GLY A 46 10.01 5.79 9.91
C GLY A 46 10.51 4.97 8.71
N GLY A 47 11.81 5.11 8.41
CA GLY A 47 12.41 4.55 7.20
C GLY A 47 11.83 5.17 5.91
N SER A 48 12.22 4.63 4.75
CA SER A 48 11.64 5.05 3.47
C SER A 48 10.15 4.68 3.36
N SER A 49 9.73 3.58 3.98
CA SER A 49 8.32 3.14 3.97
C SER A 49 7.39 4.19 4.58
N GLY A 50 7.75 4.83 5.70
CA GLY A 50 6.91 5.87 6.29
C GLY A 50 6.65 7.05 5.34
N VAL A 51 7.68 7.47 4.60
CA VAL A 51 7.55 8.53 3.58
C VAL A 51 6.69 8.07 2.41
N LEU A 52 6.90 6.85 1.90
CA LEU A 52 6.14 6.30 0.77
C LEU A 52 4.66 6.10 1.11
N TYR A 53 4.33 5.54 2.27
CA TYR A 53 2.95 5.41 2.73
C TYR A 53 2.32 6.77 3.03
N GLY A 54 3.04 7.70 3.65
CA GLY A 54 2.57 9.06 3.88
C GLY A 54 2.20 9.77 2.57
N LEU A 55 3.08 9.67 1.57
CA LEU A 55 2.85 10.21 0.24
C LEU A 55 1.62 9.58 -0.45
N PHE A 56 1.53 8.26 -0.44
CA PHE A 56 0.38 7.53 -0.99
C PHE A 56 -0.92 7.98 -0.35
N LEU A 57 -0.99 8.00 0.98
CA LEU A 57 -2.20 8.32 1.73
C LEU A 57 -2.61 9.78 1.51
N THR A 58 -1.64 10.70 1.44
CA THR A 58 -1.87 12.12 1.14
C THR A 58 -2.48 12.32 -0.26
N ALA A 59 -1.96 11.61 -1.26
CA ALA A 59 -2.46 11.68 -2.62
C ALA A 59 -3.83 10.97 -2.76
N ALA A 60 -3.99 9.81 -2.16
CA ALA A 60 -5.24 9.05 -2.13
C ALA A 60 -6.38 9.80 -1.41
N ALA A 61 -6.07 10.71 -0.50
CA ALA A 61 -7.07 11.57 0.13
C ALA A 61 -7.72 12.57 -0.86
N GLN A 62 -7.07 12.93 -1.97
CA GLN A 62 -7.55 13.99 -2.86
C GLN A 62 -8.85 13.61 -3.59
N PRO A 63 -8.97 12.44 -4.25
CA PRO A 63 -10.19 12.06 -4.96
C PRO A 63 -11.39 11.82 -4.03
N LEU A 64 -11.12 11.55 -2.75
CA LEU A 64 -12.13 11.32 -1.72
C LEU A 64 -12.65 12.61 -1.06
N ARG A 65 -12.24 13.80 -1.55
CA ARG A 65 -12.79 15.07 -1.06
C ARG A 65 -14.22 15.26 -1.56
N GLY A 66 -15.18 15.04 -0.67
CA GLY A 66 -16.61 15.18 -0.97
C GLY A 66 -17.21 14.01 -1.75
N ARG A 67 -16.45 12.93 -1.96
CA ARG A 67 -16.89 11.69 -2.61
C ARG A 67 -16.34 10.48 -1.85
N SER A 68 -17.08 9.38 -1.89
CA SER A 68 -16.68 8.11 -1.27
C SER A 68 -17.31 6.89 -1.95
N ASP A 69 -17.76 7.05 -3.19
CA ASP A 69 -18.27 5.99 -4.05
C ASP A 69 -17.12 5.11 -4.57
N LEU A 70 -17.44 3.90 -5.05
CA LEU A 70 -16.43 2.93 -5.51
C LEU A 70 -15.48 3.49 -6.59
N PRO A 71 -15.95 4.25 -7.60
CA PRO A 71 -15.04 4.91 -8.55
C PRO A 71 -14.05 5.87 -7.87
N ALA A 72 -14.48 6.62 -6.84
CA ALA A 72 -13.58 7.53 -6.13
C ALA A 72 -12.49 6.80 -5.34
N TRP A 73 -12.77 5.59 -4.85
CA TRP A 73 -11.74 4.72 -4.25
C TRP A 73 -10.75 4.17 -5.27
N ALA A 74 -11.19 3.86 -6.49
CA ALA A 74 -10.27 3.51 -7.58
C ALA A 74 -9.38 4.70 -7.95
N ASP A 75 -9.97 5.90 -8.07
CA ASP A 75 -9.23 7.14 -8.32
C ASP A 75 -8.21 7.43 -7.20
N ALA A 76 -8.58 7.16 -5.94
CA ALA A 76 -7.69 7.32 -4.78
C ALA A 76 -6.48 6.36 -4.84
N MET A 77 -6.70 5.11 -5.22
CA MET A 77 -5.63 4.13 -5.40
C MET A 77 -4.69 4.54 -6.52
N ASP A 78 -5.22 4.99 -7.66
CA ASP A 78 -4.42 5.49 -8.78
C ASP A 78 -3.57 6.69 -8.34
N ALA A 79 -4.17 7.69 -7.69
CA ALA A 79 -3.47 8.88 -7.19
C ALA A 79 -2.34 8.53 -6.19
N GLY A 80 -2.59 7.61 -5.27
CA GLY A 80 -1.58 7.14 -4.31
C GLY A 80 -0.39 6.46 -4.98
N ILE A 81 -0.65 5.57 -5.94
CA ILE A 81 0.36 4.81 -6.67
C ILE A 81 1.18 5.72 -7.60
N GLU A 82 0.52 6.64 -8.29
CA GLU A 82 1.19 7.63 -9.14
C GLU A 82 2.11 8.54 -8.32
N ALA A 83 1.66 8.98 -7.14
CA ALA A 83 2.50 9.77 -6.24
C ALA A 83 3.73 8.97 -5.80
N MET A 84 3.55 7.73 -5.32
CA MET A 84 4.67 6.88 -4.92
C MET A 84 5.69 6.68 -6.05
N GLN A 85 5.25 6.39 -7.28
CA GLN A 85 6.16 6.24 -8.42
C GLN A 85 6.90 7.54 -8.71
N ARG A 86 6.16 8.67 -8.76
CA ARG A 86 6.72 9.98 -9.13
C ARG A 86 7.80 10.46 -8.17
N TYR A 87 7.60 10.31 -6.87
CA TYR A 87 8.51 10.86 -5.86
C TYR A 87 9.39 9.80 -5.18
N GLY A 88 8.99 8.53 -5.21
CA GLY A 88 9.77 7.41 -4.70
C GLY A 88 10.84 6.92 -5.68
N GLY A 89 10.71 7.22 -6.97
CA GLY A 89 11.72 6.93 -8.00
C GLY A 89 11.85 5.46 -8.40
N ALA A 90 10.93 4.61 -7.95
CA ALA A 90 10.82 3.21 -8.35
C ALA A 90 9.66 3.02 -9.34
N ALA A 91 9.80 2.00 -10.18
CA ALA A 91 8.83 1.57 -11.17
C ALA A 91 8.43 0.10 -10.95
N PRO A 92 7.32 -0.37 -11.55
CA PRO A 92 7.02 -1.80 -11.61
C PRO A 92 8.20 -2.59 -12.19
N GLY A 93 8.57 -3.69 -11.54
CA GLY A 93 9.74 -4.50 -11.86
C GLY A 93 10.99 -4.20 -11.03
N ASP A 94 11.02 -3.09 -10.27
CA ASP A 94 12.17 -2.71 -9.45
C ASP A 94 12.29 -3.48 -8.13
N ARG A 95 11.41 -4.48 -7.90
CA ARG A 95 11.36 -5.31 -6.70
C ARG A 95 11.05 -4.49 -5.45
N THR A 96 9.88 -3.87 -5.41
CA THR A 96 9.43 -3.00 -4.31
C THR A 96 7.95 -3.20 -3.99
N MET A 97 7.44 -2.45 -3.00
CA MET A 97 6.01 -2.39 -2.69
C MET A 97 5.12 -1.99 -3.88
N LEU A 98 5.68 -1.33 -4.90
CA LEU A 98 4.96 -0.94 -6.11
C LEU A 98 4.52 -2.13 -6.95
N ASP A 99 5.25 -3.25 -6.92
CA ASP A 99 4.88 -4.44 -7.69
C ASP A 99 3.51 -4.98 -7.26
N SER A 100 3.32 -5.13 -5.94
CA SER A 100 2.04 -5.53 -5.37
C SER A 100 0.96 -4.45 -5.52
N LEU A 101 1.29 -3.17 -5.35
CA LEU A 101 0.31 -2.09 -5.51
C LEU A 101 -0.20 -1.98 -6.95
N CYS A 102 0.70 -2.04 -7.94
CA CYS A 102 0.33 -1.94 -9.35
C CYS A 102 -0.47 -3.15 -9.82
N ALA A 103 -0.14 -4.36 -9.35
CA ALA A 103 -0.94 -5.55 -9.63
C ALA A 103 -2.35 -5.46 -9.02
N ALA A 104 -2.47 -4.95 -7.79
CA ALA A 104 -3.77 -4.71 -7.16
C ALA A 104 -4.58 -3.65 -7.92
N ARG A 105 -3.92 -2.57 -8.35
CA ARG A 105 -4.52 -1.45 -9.08
C ARG A 105 -5.27 -1.89 -10.32
N GLU A 106 -4.72 -2.85 -11.07
CA GLU A 106 -5.35 -3.38 -12.28
C GLU A 106 -6.73 -3.99 -11.98
N ALA A 107 -6.84 -4.79 -10.92
CA ALA A 107 -8.12 -5.36 -10.50
C ALA A 107 -9.07 -4.27 -9.97
N LEU A 108 -8.55 -3.30 -9.21
CA LEU A 108 -9.35 -2.22 -8.60
C LEU A 108 -9.98 -1.27 -9.64
N GLN A 109 -9.50 -1.27 -10.90
CA GLN A 109 -10.20 -0.59 -12.00
C GLN A 109 -11.65 -1.08 -12.15
N GLY A 110 -11.93 -2.33 -11.78
CA GLY A 110 -13.28 -2.91 -11.78
C GLY A 110 -14.28 -2.17 -10.90
N LEU A 111 -13.82 -1.41 -9.89
CA LEU A 111 -14.69 -0.57 -9.05
C LEU A 111 -15.38 0.57 -9.82
N ARG A 112 -14.89 0.90 -11.01
CA ARG A 112 -15.50 1.90 -11.91
C ARG A 112 -16.67 1.33 -12.72
N ALA A 113 -16.85 0.02 -12.74
CA ALA A 113 -17.93 -0.61 -13.50
C ALA A 113 -19.30 -0.36 -12.82
N PRO A 114 -20.36 -0.12 -13.60
CA PRO A 114 -21.72 -0.07 -13.05
C PRO A 114 -22.08 -1.39 -12.35
N GLY A 115 -22.53 -1.30 -11.10
CA GLY A 115 -22.92 -2.48 -10.31
C GLY A 115 -21.74 -3.32 -9.79
N ALA A 116 -20.53 -2.74 -9.72
CA ALA A 116 -19.35 -3.42 -9.18
C ALA A 116 -19.59 -3.97 -7.77
N ASP A 117 -19.22 -5.23 -7.57
CA ASP A 117 -19.15 -5.86 -6.25
C ASP A 117 -17.79 -5.55 -5.61
N LEU A 118 -17.80 -4.74 -4.56
CA LEU A 118 -16.60 -4.33 -3.83
C LEU A 118 -15.80 -5.53 -3.31
N LEU A 119 -16.46 -6.53 -2.71
CA LEU A 119 -15.76 -7.67 -2.09
C LEU A 119 -15.15 -8.58 -3.15
N GLN A 120 -15.85 -8.78 -4.27
CA GLN A 120 -15.30 -9.56 -5.39
C GLN A 120 -14.09 -8.86 -6.01
N VAL A 121 -14.20 -7.55 -6.30
CA VAL A 121 -13.10 -6.78 -6.90
C VAL A 121 -11.89 -6.71 -5.97
N LEU A 122 -12.11 -6.44 -4.67
CA LEU A 122 -11.05 -6.41 -3.68
C LEU A 122 -10.42 -7.80 -3.48
N GLY A 123 -11.21 -8.87 -3.53
CA GLY A 123 -10.71 -10.25 -3.49
C GLY A 123 -9.73 -10.54 -4.62
N THR A 124 -10.07 -10.15 -5.85
CA THR A 124 -9.15 -10.26 -7.00
C THR A 124 -7.91 -9.40 -6.80
N ALA A 125 -8.06 -8.16 -6.30
CA ALA A 125 -6.93 -7.27 -6.06
C ALA A 125 -5.94 -7.84 -5.03
N VAL A 126 -6.43 -8.47 -3.96
CA VAL A 126 -5.62 -9.16 -2.95
C VAL A 126 -4.84 -10.31 -3.58
N GLN A 127 -5.50 -11.17 -4.37
CA GLN A 127 -4.85 -12.29 -5.05
C GLN A 127 -3.74 -11.81 -6.01
N SER A 128 -4.01 -10.76 -6.79
CA SER A 128 -3.01 -10.16 -7.67
C SER A 128 -1.82 -9.57 -6.90
N ALA A 129 -2.07 -8.87 -5.79
CA ALA A 129 -1.01 -8.29 -4.96
C ALA A 129 -0.10 -9.35 -4.34
N GLU A 130 -0.67 -10.48 -3.91
CA GLU A 130 0.05 -11.60 -3.31
C GLU A 130 0.88 -12.37 -4.34
N ALA A 131 0.30 -12.65 -5.51
CA ALA A 131 1.03 -13.26 -6.62
C ALA A 131 2.20 -12.38 -7.07
N ALA A 132 1.99 -11.06 -7.16
CA ALA A 132 3.04 -10.10 -7.49
C ALA A 132 4.11 -10.02 -6.39
N ALA A 133 3.71 -10.04 -5.11
CA ALA A 133 4.65 -10.08 -3.99
C ALA A 133 5.55 -11.32 -4.09
N GLU A 134 4.98 -12.51 -4.32
CA GLU A 134 5.75 -13.74 -4.45
C GLU A 134 6.69 -13.69 -5.66
N ALA A 135 6.23 -13.17 -6.80
CA ALA A 135 7.04 -13.03 -8.01
C ALA A 135 8.26 -12.13 -7.83
N THR A 136 8.24 -11.19 -6.87
CA THR A 136 9.40 -10.34 -6.60
C THR A 136 10.65 -11.12 -6.21
N LYS A 137 10.54 -12.37 -5.72
CA LYS A 137 11.71 -13.20 -5.40
C LYS A 137 12.64 -13.40 -6.60
N ASP A 138 12.06 -13.46 -7.80
CA ASP A 138 12.76 -13.72 -9.06
C ASP A 138 13.20 -12.43 -9.78
N MET A 139 12.96 -11.26 -9.18
CA MET A 139 13.30 -9.95 -9.75
C MET A 139 14.67 -9.44 -9.29
N GLU A 140 15.34 -8.69 -10.16
CA GLU A 140 16.50 -7.87 -9.79
C GLU A 140 16.02 -6.57 -9.14
N ALA A 141 16.69 -6.14 -8.07
CA ALA A 141 16.30 -4.93 -7.35
C ALA A 141 16.81 -3.68 -8.06
N GLY A 142 15.89 -2.91 -8.64
CA GLY A 142 16.18 -1.60 -9.25
C GLY A 142 16.21 -0.45 -8.25
N ALA A 143 15.59 -0.63 -7.07
CA ALA A 143 15.46 0.41 -6.06
C ALA A 143 15.62 -0.09 -4.61
N GLY A 144 15.75 0.87 -3.69
CA GLY A 144 15.82 0.62 -2.25
C GLY A 144 17.12 -0.07 -1.79
N ARG A 145 17.15 -0.53 -0.54
CA ARG A 145 18.35 -1.18 0.05
C ARG A 145 18.67 -2.53 -0.59
N ALA A 146 17.69 -3.16 -1.24
CA ALA A 146 17.88 -4.43 -1.93
C ALA A 146 18.77 -4.30 -3.17
N SER A 147 18.80 -3.13 -3.82
CA SER A 147 19.66 -2.88 -5.00
C SER A 147 21.16 -2.83 -4.67
N TYR A 148 21.53 -2.77 -3.38
CA TYR A 148 22.93 -2.74 -2.95
C TYR A 148 23.60 -4.11 -2.94
N ILE A 149 22.85 -5.19 -3.11
CA ILE A 149 23.36 -6.56 -3.07
C ILE A 149 22.96 -7.33 -4.33
N SER A 150 23.80 -8.29 -4.72
CA SER A 150 23.55 -9.14 -5.90
C SER A 150 22.21 -9.86 -5.82
N SER A 151 21.48 -9.89 -6.94
CA SER A 151 20.22 -10.62 -7.12
C SER A 151 20.31 -12.09 -6.73
N ALA A 152 21.48 -12.73 -6.88
CA ALA A 152 21.72 -14.10 -6.45
C ALA A 152 21.54 -14.34 -4.93
N ARG A 153 21.53 -13.26 -4.12
CA ARG A 153 21.28 -13.31 -2.67
C ARG A 153 19.84 -12.97 -2.29
N LEU A 154 19.00 -12.63 -3.25
CA LEU A 154 17.63 -12.14 -3.05
C LEU A 154 16.59 -13.28 -3.16
N LEU A 155 16.75 -14.35 -2.38
CA LEU A 155 15.95 -15.58 -2.52
C LEU A 155 14.53 -15.53 -1.92
N GLN A 156 14.15 -14.42 -1.29
CA GLN A 156 12.88 -14.26 -0.58
C GLN A 156 12.11 -13.07 -1.14
N PRO A 157 10.77 -13.10 -1.23
CA PRO A 157 9.96 -11.97 -1.65
C PRO A 157 10.38 -10.63 -1.02
N ASP A 158 10.22 -9.54 -1.77
CA ASP A 158 10.42 -8.19 -1.25
C ASP A 158 9.50 -7.95 -0.04
N PRO A 159 10.04 -7.57 1.12
CA PRO A 159 9.23 -7.40 2.31
C PRO A 159 8.23 -6.24 2.19
N GLY A 160 8.50 -5.23 1.35
CA GLY A 160 7.56 -4.13 1.09
C GLY A 160 6.35 -4.60 0.27
N ALA A 161 6.59 -5.39 -0.78
CA ALA A 161 5.55 -6.03 -1.58
C ALA A 161 4.67 -6.97 -0.73
N VAL A 162 5.30 -7.82 0.10
CA VAL A 162 4.59 -8.68 1.06
C VAL A 162 3.75 -7.88 2.04
N ALA A 163 4.26 -6.75 2.54
CA ALA A 163 3.53 -5.91 3.48
C ALA A 163 2.29 -5.27 2.84
N VAL A 164 2.39 -4.78 1.60
CA VAL A 164 1.23 -4.27 0.84
C VAL A 164 0.16 -5.34 0.68
N ALA A 165 0.55 -6.54 0.24
CA ALA A 165 -0.37 -7.65 0.08
C ALA A 165 -1.08 -8.00 1.41
N ALA A 166 -0.34 -8.02 2.53
CA ALA A 166 -0.90 -8.25 3.85
C ALA A 166 -1.88 -7.15 4.29
N VAL A 167 -1.60 -5.87 3.99
CA VAL A 167 -2.52 -4.75 4.26
C VAL A 167 -3.81 -4.89 3.47
N LEU A 168 -3.73 -5.21 2.17
CA LEU A 168 -4.91 -5.41 1.33
C LEU A 168 -5.76 -6.60 1.81
N ARG A 169 -5.12 -7.71 2.19
CA ARG A 169 -5.80 -8.86 2.78
C ARG A 169 -6.53 -8.47 4.07
N ALA A 170 -5.88 -7.71 4.95
CA ALA A 170 -6.49 -7.25 6.19
C ALA A 170 -7.70 -6.32 5.94
N LEU A 171 -7.67 -5.49 4.89
CA LEU A 171 -8.83 -4.67 4.48
C LEU A 171 -10.00 -5.55 4.02
N LEU A 172 -9.74 -6.55 3.19
CA LEU A 172 -10.77 -7.50 2.74
C LEU A 172 -11.42 -8.24 3.91
N GLU A 173 -10.61 -8.82 4.79
CA GLU A 173 -11.09 -9.53 5.99
C GLU A 173 -11.86 -8.60 6.93
N GLY A 174 -11.46 -7.33 7.01
CA GLY A 174 -12.14 -6.31 7.81
C GLY A 174 -13.51 -5.93 7.27
N LEU A 175 -13.68 -5.90 5.95
CA LEU A 175 -14.95 -5.58 5.27
C LEU A 175 -15.92 -6.76 5.21
N GLN A 176 -15.44 -7.98 5.41
CA GLN A 176 -16.27 -9.19 5.46
C GLN A 176 -16.91 -9.46 6.83
N ARG A 177 -16.53 -8.70 7.87
CA ARG A 177 -17.05 -8.81 9.23
C ARG A 177 -18.26 -7.92 9.44
#